data_AF-A0A9W4CWS4-F1
#
_entry.id   AF-A0A9W4CWS4-F1
#
_cell.length_a   1.000
_cell.length_b   1.000
_cell.length_c   1.000
_cell.angle_alpha   90.00
_cell.angle_beta   90.00
_cell.angle_gamma   90.00
#
_symmetry.space_group_name_H-M   'P 1'
#
loop_
_entity.id
_entity.type
_entity.pdbx_description
1 polymer ?
#
loop_
_entity_poly.entity_id
_entity_poly.type
_entity_poly.pdbx_seq_one_letter_code
_entity_poly.pdbx_strand_id
1 'polypeptide(L)'
;MTHSSFVPSNKTQLLAAFQQILAEQKRIESKVATKEQEAEQEKGKQILETAATYTVDSIVKGLADLQLDFGSIITELTEKLRTESTKLEELKRGIEIETQQLKEIHKIRIVADSLHILTQEHQEKLSLLQHNVTLQQESLQKDITTKHKIWEKEQQEFDILLEEETERLTRSREQAEADYNYELERTRRIETDEYEDMKRKLERELQELNQDKEKNWTERERVLRANQAEFEAHQQQVAGYEEELKQAFNTAKEEAIQEATREAKVKADLLTKEWESTKQGYELQVLSLEQTIQRQNEQITQISTQLQETLKQAQDLAMRAFSSSTTANTGNK
;
A
#
# COMPACT_ATOMS: atom_id res chain seq x y z
N MET A 1 70.28 -57.24 -157.46
CA MET A 1 70.53 -58.46 -158.26
C MET A 1 69.46 -58.50 -159.35
N THR A 2 69.74 -58.42 -160.66
CA THR A 2 70.55 -59.30 -161.54
C THR A 2 69.92 -60.70 -161.70
N HIS A 3 69.57 -61.23 -162.88
CA HIS A 3 69.59 -60.73 -164.28
C HIS A 3 68.15 -60.86 -164.87
N SER A 4 67.79 -60.97 -166.17
CA SER A 4 68.52 -61.09 -167.46
C SER A 4 67.63 -60.60 -168.63
N SER A 5 68.19 -59.95 -169.65
CA SER A 5 68.38 -60.46 -171.03
C SER A 5 67.39 -61.50 -171.57
N PHE A 6 66.91 -61.33 -172.82
CA PHE A 6 67.33 -62.15 -173.97
C PHE A 6 66.79 -61.60 -175.32
N VAL A 7 67.70 -61.28 -176.24
CA VAL A 7 67.49 -61.21 -177.69
C VAL A 7 68.05 -62.52 -178.23
N PRO A 8 67.32 -63.37 -179.00
CA PRO A 8 67.36 -63.19 -180.46
C PRO A 8 66.18 -63.73 -181.31
N SER A 9 65.96 -63.02 -182.41
CA SER A 9 65.87 -63.54 -183.78
C SER A 9 65.29 -64.95 -184.04
N ASN A 10 64.00 -65.05 -184.34
CA ASN A 10 63.57 -65.77 -185.54
C ASN A 10 62.28 -65.21 -186.15
N LYS A 11 62.15 -65.21 -187.49
CA LYS A 11 61.07 -64.50 -188.21
C LYS A 11 59.67 -65.07 -187.89
N THR A 12 59.62 -66.36 -187.53
CA THR A 12 58.41 -67.09 -187.11
C THR A 12 57.89 -66.63 -185.75
N GLN A 13 58.75 -66.27 -184.80
CA GLN A 13 58.33 -65.78 -183.48
C GLN A 13 57.74 -64.36 -183.57
N LEU A 14 58.29 -63.50 -184.45
CA LEU A 14 57.70 -62.18 -184.70
C LEU A 14 56.29 -62.29 -185.29
N LEU A 15 56.05 -63.25 -186.18
CA LEU A 15 54.72 -63.54 -186.74
C LEU A 15 53.76 -64.12 -185.69
N ALA A 16 54.22 -65.01 -184.80
CA ALA A 16 53.41 -65.52 -183.70
C ALA A 16 53.00 -64.40 -182.72
N ALA A 17 53.94 -63.54 -182.32
CA ALA A 17 53.65 -62.37 -181.49
C ALA A 17 52.68 -61.39 -182.18
N PHE A 18 52.84 -61.14 -183.47
CA PHE A 18 51.93 -60.26 -184.22
C PHE A 18 50.53 -60.86 -184.39
N GLN A 19 50.40 -62.18 -184.52
CA GLN A 19 49.10 -62.85 -184.48
C GLN A 19 48.45 -62.83 -183.08
N GLN A 20 49.24 -62.91 -182.00
CA GLN A 20 48.75 -62.68 -180.64
C GLN A 20 48.20 -61.26 -180.47
N ILE A 21 48.96 -60.24 -180.88
CA ILE A 21 48.54 -58.82 -180.78
C ILE A 21 47.27 -58.55 -181.60
N LEU A 22 47.13 -59.12 -182.80
CA LEU A 22 45.90 -59.01 -183.60
C LEU A 22 44.71 -59.75 -182.98
N ALA A 23 44.93 -60.83 -182.22
CA ALA A 23 43.89 -61.52 -181.47
C ALA A 23 43.45 -60.72 -180.21
N GLU A 24 44.37 -59.98 -179.59
CA GLU A 24 44.06 -59.08 -178.47
C GLU A 24 43.31 -57.82 -178.94
N GLN A 25 43.78 -57.12 -179.98
CA GLN A 25 43.07 -55.96 -180.53
C GLN A 25 41.62 -56.29 -180.93
N LYS A 26 41.41 -57.43 -181.62
CA LYS A 26 40.05 -57.86 -182.00
C LYS A 26 39.17 -58.35 -180.84
N ARG A 27 39.71 -58.51 -179.63
CA ARG A 27 38.91 -58.67 -178.40
C ARG A 27 38.52 -57.34 -177.75
N ILE A 28 39.27 -56.27 -177.99
CA ILE A 28 39.07 -54.97 -177.34
C ILE A 28 38.04 -54.11 -178.09
N GLU A 29 38.00 -54.17 -179.43
CA GLU A 29 37.20 -53.23 -180.25
C GLU A 29 35.68 -53.50 -180.32
N SER A 30 35.11 -54.51 -179.64
CA SER A 30 33.67 -54.83 -179.82
C SER A 30 32.89 -55.43 -178.65
N LYS A 31 33.03 -54.89 -177.42
CA LYS A 31 31.87 -54.62 -176.51
C LYS A 31 32.26 -53.90 -175.20
N VAL A 32 31.72 -52.68 -175.08
CA VAL A 32 31.26 -51.96 -173.86
C VAL A 32 31.99 -52.23 -172.55
N ALA A 33 32.63 -51.18 -172.03
CA ALA A 33 33.33 -51.13 -170.75
C ALA A 33 32.57 -51.79 -169.58
N THR A 34 33.19 -52.81 -168.99
CA THR A 34 32.89 -53.27 -167.63
C THR A 34 33.49 -52.28 -166.63
N LYS A 35 32.63 -51.72 -165.76
CA LYS A 35 32.93 -50.59 -164.86
C LYS A 35 34.20 -50.71 -163.99
N GLU A 36 34.73 -51.91 -163.76
CA GLU A 36 35.91 -52.10 -162.92
C GLU A 36 37.19 -51.50 -163.52
N GLN A 37 37.40 -51.57 -164.85
CA GLN A 37 38.62 -51.02 -165.46
C GLN A 37 38.56 -49.49 -165.65
N GLU A 38 37.38 -48.93 -165.87
CA GLU A 38 37.18 -47.48 -165.76
C GLU A 38 37.35 -47.04 -164.30
N ALA A 39 36.79 -47.76 -163.33
CA ALA A 39 36.98 -47.45 -161.91
C ALA A 39 38.43 -47.61 -161.43
N GLU A 40 39.24 -48.50 -162.01
CA GLU A 40 40.68 -48.59 -161.72
C GLU A 40 41.49 -47.46 -162.36
N GLN A 41 41.18 -47.03 -163.59
CA GLN A 41 41.82 -45.84 -164.16
C GLN A 41 41.36 -44.54 -163.50
N GLU A 42 40.11 -44.47 -163.04
CA GLU A 42 39.55 -43.30 -162.36
C GLU A 42 40.01 -43.24 -160.89
N LYS A 43 40.10 -44.38 -160.18
CA LYS A 43 40.86 -44.46 -158.92
C LYS A 43 42.35 -44.18 -159.13
N GLY A 44 42.95 -44.66 -160.22
CA GLY A 44 44.33 -44.37 -160.57
C GLY A 44 44.58 -42.87 -160.73
N LYS A 45 43.67 -42.16 -161.42
CA LYS A 45 43.67 -40.69 -161.53
C LYS A 45 43.40 -40.01 -160.20
N GLN A 46 42.38 -40.42 -159.44
CA GLN A 46 42.07 -39.83 -158.11
C GLN A 46 43.20 -40.04 -157.10
N ILE A 47 43.91 -41.18 -157.17
CA ILE A 47 45.11 -41.45 -156.36
C ILE A 47 46.29 -40.62 -156.86
N LEU A 48 46.46 -40.40 -158.17
CA LEU A 48 47.47 -39.46 -158.68
C LEU A 48 47.14 -38.00 -158.35
N GLU A 49 45.87 -37.58 -158.35
CA GLU A 49 45.45 -36.23 -157.97
C GLU A 49 45.61 -36.00 -156.47
N THR A 50 45.17 -36.95 -155.63
CA THR A 50 45.42 -36.86 -154.18
C THR A 50 46.91 -36.94 -153.85
N ALA A 51 47.69 -37.80 -154.51
CA ALA A 51 49.15 -37.82 -154.40
C ALA A 51 49.84 -36.55 -154.92
N ALA A 52 49.28 -35.89 -155.94
CA ALA A 52 49.75 -34.58 -156.41
C ALA A 52 49.40 -33.47 -155.43
N THR A 53 48.26 -33.54 -154.72
CA THR A 53 47.98 -32.64 -153.60
C THR A 53 48.85 -32.92 -152.38
N TYR A 54 49.29 -34.18 -152.17
CA TYR A 54 50.27 -34.60 -151.15
C TYR A 54 51.71 -34.13 -151.45
N THR A 55 51.85 -32.86 -151.82
CA THR A 55 53.11 -32.11 -151.73
C THR A 55 53.64 -32.12 -150.30
N VAL A 56 54.96 -31.97 -150.15
CA VAL A 56 55.61 -31.85 -148.83
C VAL A 56 54.96 -30.74 -147.99
N ASP A 57 54.60 -29.61 -148.61
CA ASP A 57 53.95 -28.47 -147.95
C ASP A 57 52.56 -28.82 -147.39
N SER A 58 51.79 -29.69 -148.04
CA SER A 58 50.49 -30.16 -147.55
C SER A 58 50.61 -31.14 -146.37
N ILE A 59 51.63 -32.01 -146.37
CA ILE A 59 51.87 -32.96 -145.28
C ILE A 59 52.48 -32.23 -144.08
N VAL A 60 53.36 -31.25 -144.33
CA VAL A 60 53.89 -30.34 -143.30
C VAL A 60 52.78 -29.48 -142.72
N LYS A 61 51.82 -28.99 -143.52
CA LYS A 61 50.59 -28.36 -143.00
C LYS A 61 49.76 -29.30 -142.16
N GLY A 62 49.37 -30.47 -142.68
CA GLY A 62 48.58 -31.43 -141.90
C GLY A 62 49.26 -31.88 -140.60
N LEU A 63 50.59 -31.96 -140.57
CA LEU A 63 51.38 -32.22 -139.37
C LEU A 63 51.42 -31.00 -138.42
N ALA A 64 51.55 -29.78 -138.96
CA ALA A 64 51.55 -28.54 -138.18
C ALA A 64 50.17 -28.21 -137.61
N ASP A 65 49.09 -28.46 -138.36
CA ASP A 65 47.69 -28.34 -137.94
C ASP A 65 47.40 -29.38 -136.86
N LEU A 66 47.82 -30.64 -137.04
CA LEU A 66 47.73 -31.66 -135.99
C LEU A 66 48.55 -31.28 -134.74
N GLN A 67 49.74 -30.69 -134.92
CA GLN A 67 50.58 -30.22 -133.81
C GLN A 67 49.99 -28.97 -133.11
N LEU A 68 49.25 -28.12 -133.83
CA LEU A 68 48.45 -27.03 -133.29
C LEU A 68 47.26 -27.55 -132.50
N ASP A 69 46.50 -28.50 -133.03
CA ASP A 69 45.36 -29.13 -132.36
C ASP A 69 45.82 -29.90 -131.11
N PHE A 70 46.89 -30.68 -131.19
CA PHE A 70 47.45 -31.38 -130.03
C PHE A 70 48.01 -30.40 -128.99
N GLY A 71 48.62 -29.29 -129.44
CA GLY A 71 49.01 -28.18 -128.59
C GLY A 71 47.81 -27.53 -127.90
N SER A 72 46.73 -27.25 -128.64
CA SER A 72 45.49 -26.65 -128.14
C SER A 72 44.75 -27.56 -127.15
N ILE A 73 44.67 -28.85 -127.43
CA ILE A 73 44.05 -29.83 -126.53
C ILE A 73 44.90 -29.99 -125.27
N ILE A 74 46.24 -29.95 -125.37
CA ILE A 74 47.11 -29.95 -124.20
C ILE A 74 46.97 -28.65 -123.38
N THR A 75 46.87 -27.47 -124.01
CA THR A 75 46.63 -26.22 -123.25
C THR A 75 45.25 -26.21 -122.62
N GLU A 76 44.18 -26.61 -123.33
CA GLU A 76 42.83 -26.69 -122.79
C GLU A 76 42.72 -27.73 -121.66
N LEU A 77 43.38 -28.89 -121.79
CA LEU A 77 43.45 -29.90 -120.74
C LEU A 77 44.28 -29.42 -119.55
N THR A 78 45.36 -28.66 -119.78
CA THR A 78 46.17 -28.05 -118.72
C THR A 78 45.39 -26.95 -117.99
N GLU A 79 44.56 -26.18 -118.71
CA GLU A 79 43.73 -25.12 -118.14
C GLU A 79 42.50 -25.70 -117.40
N LYS A 80 41.91 -26.78 -117.91
CA LYS A 80 40.91 -27.59 -117.19
C LYS A 80 41.52 -28.24 -115.93
N LEU A 81 42.70 -28.84 -116.02
CA LEU A 81 43.37 -29.43 -114.85
C LEU A 81 43.78 -28.36 -113.83
N ARG A 82 44.21 -27.18 -114.29
CA ARG A 82 44.51 -26.01 -113.45
C ARG A 82 43.26 -25.49 -112.75
N THR A 83 42.15 -25.35 -113.46
CA THR A 83 40.88 -24.86 -112.88
C THR A 83 40.23 -25.88 -111.95
N GLU A 84 40.32 -27.19 -112.23
CA GLU A 84 39.93 -28.21 -111.24
C GLU A 84 40.89 -28.25 -110.04
N SER A 85 42.19 -28.01 -110.23
CA SER A 85 43.13 -27.90 -109.10
C SER A 85 42.86 -26.68 -108.23
N THR A 86 42.52 -25.52 -108.81
CA THR A 86 42.15 -24.34 -108.00
C THR A 86 40.83 -24.55 -107.29
N LYS A 87 39.80 -25.12 -107.96
CA LYS A 87 38.54 -25.51 -107.29
C LYS A 87 38.77 -26.48 -106.13
N LEU A 88 39.69 -27.44 -106.29
CA LEU A 88 40.01 -28.44 -105.26
C LEU A 88 40.78 -27.82 -104.09
N GLU A 89 41.60 -26.79 -104.33
CA GLU A 89 42.28 -26.04 -103.26
C GLU A 89 41.34 -25.05 -102.56
N GLU A 90 40.46 -24.38 -103.30
CA GLU A 90 39.35 -23.58 -102.79
C GLU A 90 38.39 -24.41 -101.94
N LEU A 91 38.02 -25.63 -102.38
CA LEU A 91 37.21 -26.57 -101.61
C LEU A 91 37.91 -27.03 -100.33
N LYS A 92 39.21 -27.38 -100.38
CA LYS A 92 39.98 -27.73 -99.18
C LYS A 92 40.02 -26.57 -98.18
N ARG A 93 40.27 -25.35 -98.66
CA ARG A 93 40.33 -24.15 -97.84
C ARG A 93 38.96 -23.76 -97.28
N GLY A 94 37.90 -23.97 -98.06
CA GLY A 94 36.51 -23.85 -97.63
C GLY A 94 36.17 -24.84 -96.52
N ILE A 95 36.53 -26.11 -96.67
CA ILE A 95 36.38 -27.15 -95.63
C ILE A 95 37.18 -26.79 -94.36
N GLU A 96 38.38 -26.24 -94.49
CA GLU A 96 39.17 -25.79 -93.33
C GLU A 96 38.53 -24.58 -92.62
N ILE A 97 37.98 -23.61 -93.36
CA ILE A 97 37.22 -22.49 -92.81
C ILE A 97 35.92 -22.96 -92.14
N GLU A 98 35.14 -23.81 -92.79
CA GLU A 98 33.90 -24.39 -92.24
C GLU A 98 34.16 -25.24 -90.99
N THR A 99 35.24 -26.04 -90.97
CA THR A 99 35.60 -26.81 -89.76
C THR A 99 36.21 -25.94 -88.65
N GLN A 100 36.67 -24.72 -88.93
CA GLN A 100 36.96 -23.71 -87.91
C GLN A 100 35.67 -23.04 -87.41
N GLN A 101 34.78 -22.60 -88.30
CA GLN A 101 33.47 -22.02 -87.94
C GLN A 101 32.63 -22.98 -87.10
N LEU A 102 32.58 -24.27 -87.47
CA LEU A 102 31.87 -25.31 -86.71
C LEU A 102 32.46 -25.49 -85.30
N LYS A 103 33.77 -25.34 -85.11
CA LYS A 103 34.40 -25.35 -83.77
C LYS A 103 34.00 -24.12 -82.97
N GLU A 104 33.98 -22.92 -83.55
CA GLU A 104 33.54 -21.72 -82.84
C GLU A 104 32.04 -21.77 -82.51
N ILE A 105 31.18 -22.21 -83.44
CA ILE A 105 29.75 -22.43 -83.19
C ILE A 105 29.55 -23.47 -82.09
N HIS A 106 30.37 -24.53 -82.03
CA HIS A 106 30.30 -25.52 -80.96
C HIS A 106 30.71 -24.94 -79.59
N LYS A 107 31.77 -24.12 -79.51
CA LYS A 107 32.13 -23.38 -78.29
C LYS A 107 31.01 -22.43 -77.86
N ILE A 108 30.47 -21.65 -78.81
CA ILE A 108 29.35 -20.72 -78.57
C ILE A 108 28.15 -21.48 -78.02
N ARG A 109 27.84 -22.67 -78.54
CA ARG A 109 26.76 -23.50 -77.99
C ARG A 109 27.06 -24.01 -76.58
N ILE A 110 28.27 -24.49 -76.29
CA ILE A 110 28.67 -24.88 -74.92
C ILE A 110 28.55 -23.69 -73.93
N VAL A 111 28.92 -22.48 -74.36
CA VAL A 111 28.77 -21.27 -73.55
C VAL A 111 27.31 -20.87 -73.38
N ALA A 112 26.48 -20.99 -74.42
CA ALA A 112 25.04 -20.73 -74.34
C ALA A 112 24.31 -21.75 -73.46
N ASP A 113 24.61 -23.04 -73.60
CA ASP A 113 24.04 -24.14 -72.81
C ASP A 113 24.42 -23.98 -71.33
N SER A 114 25.68 -23.66 -71.01
CA SER A 114 26.13 -23.42 -69.63
C SER A 114 25.59 -22.11 -69.03
N LEU A 115 25.44 -21.04 -69.83
CA LEU A 115 24.75 -19.82 -69.41
C LEU A 115 23.26 -20.07 -69.14
N HIS A 116 22.61 -20.92 -69.94
CA HIS A 116 21.20 -21.30 -69.74
C HIS A 116 21.03 -22.09 -68.43
N ILE A 117 21.88 -23.08 -68.17
CA ILE A 117 21.90 -23.85 -66.91
C ILE A 117 22.13 -22.92 -65.71
N LEU A 118 23.13 -22.02 -65.79
CA LEU A 118 23.41 -21.05 -64.72
C LEU A 118 22.23 -20.09 -64.48
N THR A 119 21.54 -19.68 -65.55
CA THR A 119 20.34 -18.84 -65.46
C THR A 119 19.18 -19.58 -64.80
N GLN A 120 18.97 -20.87 -65.14
CA GLN A 120 17.97 -21.71 -64.49
C GLN A 120 18.29 -21.91 -63.00
N GLU A 121 19.53 -22.27 -62.65
CA GLU A 121 19.95 -22.38 -61.25
C GLU A 121 19.72 -21.08 -60.47
N HIS A 122 19.97 -19.92 -61.10
CA HIS A 122 19.73 -18.61 -60.48
C HIS A 122 18.23 -18.33 -60.31
N GLN A 123 17.39 -18.68 -61.29
CA GLN A 123 15.93 -18.59 -61.23
C GLN A 123 15.36 -19.44 -60.08
N GLU A 124 15.86 -20.67 -59.93
CA GLU A 124 15.48 -21.60 -58.86
C GLU A 124 15.93 -21.10 -57.48
N LYS A 125 17.18 -20.62 -57.35
CA LYS A 125 17.69 -20.02 -56.10
C LYS A 125 16.93 -18.76 -55.69
N LEU A 126 16.55 -17.90 -56.65
CA LEU A 126 15.67 -16.76 -56.39
C LEU A 126 14.28 -17.21 -55.92
N SER A 127 13.68 -18.21 -56.57
CA SER A 127 12.36 -18.75 -56.19
C SER A 127 12.39 -19.33 -54.76
N LEU A 128 13.44 -20.09 -54.41
CA LEU A 128 13.63 -20.63 -53.07
C LEU A 128 13.86 -19.53 -52.02
N LEU A 129 14.66 -18.50 -52.34
CA LEU A 129 14.84 -17.34 -51.46
C LEU A 129 13.53 -16.58 -51.24
N GLN A 130 12.78 -16.31 -52.29
CA GLN A 130 11.48 -15.63 -52.21
C GLN A 130 10.47 -16.46 -51.40
N HIS A 131 10.43 -17.78 -51.59
CA HIS A 131 9.58 -18.68 -50.80
C HIS A 131 9.95 -18.66 -49.31
N ASN A 132 11.25 -18.78 -48.98
CA ASN A 132 11.74 -18.72 -47.61
C ASN A 132 11.44 -17.37 -46.94
N VAL A 133 11.61 -16.25 -47.65
CA VAL A 133 11.25 -14.91 -47.15
C VAL A 133 9.73 -14.80 -46.90
N THR A 134 8.89 -15.28 -47.81
CA THR A 134 7.43 -15.27 -47.58
C THR A 134 7.00 -16.15 -46.41
N LEU A 135 7.60 -17.34 -46.23
CA LEU A 135 7.33 -18.20 -45.08
C LEU A 135 7.76 -17.54 -43.76
N GLN A 136 8.92 -16.87 -43.73
CA GLN A 136 9.41 -16.14 -42.55
C GLN A 136 8.56 -14.91 -42.23
N GLN A 137 8.08 -14.18 -43.24
CA GLN A 137 7.12 -13.08 -43.07
C GLN A 137 5.78 -13.60 -42.53
N GLU A 138 5.28 -14.72 -43.06
CA GLU A 138 4.07 -15.36 -42.55
C GLU A 138 4.19 -15.85 -41.11
N SER A 139 5.31 -16.49 -40.73
CA SER A 139 5.52 -16.93 -39.34
C SER A 139 5.64 -15.73 -38.41
N LEU A 140 6.44 -14.73 -38.77
CA LEU A 140 6.59 -13.51 -37.98
C LEU A 140 5.25 -12.76 -37.80
N GLN A 141 4.41 -12.69 -38.84
CA GLN A 141 3.09 -12.07 -38.74
C GLN A 141 2.13 -12.88 -37.85
N LYS A 142 2.23 -14.22 -37.84
CA LYS A 142 1.47 -15.09 -36.92
C LYS A 142 1.96 -14.92 -35.47
N ASP A 143 3.27 -14.79 -35.26
CA ASP A 143 3.85 -14.53 -33.93
C ASP A 143 3.48 -13.15 -33.40
N ILE A 144 3.58 -12.10 -34.23
CA ILE A 144 3.15 -10.72 -33.90
C ILE A 144 1.66 -10.70 -33.54
N THR A 145 0.78 -11.29 -34.37
CA THR A 145 -0.67 -11.25 -34.14
C THR A 145 -1.13 -12.14 -32.98
N THR A 146 -0.41 -13.22 -32.65
CA THR A 146 -0.68 -14.00 -31.43
C THR A 146 -0.16 -13.29 -30.18
N LYS A 147 1.03 -12.69 -30.21
CA LYS A 147 1.57 -11.90 -29.09
C LYS A 147 0.72 -10.67 -28.77
N HIS A 148 0.25 -9.93 -29.77
CA HIS A 148 -0.70 -8.84 -29.53
C HIS A 148 -1.99 -9.33 -28.87
N LYS A 149 -2.58 -10.45 -29.32
CA LYS A 149 -3.80 -11.02 -28.72
C LYS A 149 -3.61 -11.60 -27.32
N ILE A 150 -2.39 -11.98 -26.96
CA ILE A 150 -2.04 -12.38 -25.59
C ILE A 150 -1.92 -11.13 -24.72
N TRP A 151 -1.13 -10.14 -25.14
CA TRP A 151 -0.94 -8.90 -24.40
C TRP A 151 -2.24 -8.08 -24.23
N GLU A 152 -3.10 -8.05 -25.25
CA GLU A 152 -4.42 -7.41 -25.18
C GLU A 152 -5.33 -8.06 -24.12
N LYS A 153 -5.22 -9.39 -23.92
CA LYS A 153 -5.91 -10.09 -22.85
C LYS A 153 -5.27 -9.87 -21.49
N GLU A 154 -3.94 -9.97 -21.41
CA GLU A 154 -3.18 -9.69 -20.17
C GLU A 154 -3.47 -8.27 -19.66
N GLN A 155 -3.63 -7.29 -20.57
CA GLN A 155 -4.05 -5.93 -20.24
C GLN A 155 -5.51 -5.89 -19.75
N GLN A 156 -6.45 -6.53 -20.44
CA GLN A 156 -7.87 -6.59 -20.00
C GLN A 156 -8.03 -7.28 -18.64
N GLU A 157 -7.31 -8.39 -18.41
CA GLU A 157 -7.29 -9.11 -17.14
C GLU A 157 -6.65 -8.27 -16.02
N PHE A 158 -5.58 -7.52 -16.32
CA PHE A 158 -4.96 -6.58 -15.39
C PHE A 158 -5.87 -5.39 -15.04
N ASP A 159 -6.53 -4.79 -16.03
CA ASP A 159 -7.43 -3.65 -15.84
C ASP A 159 -8.65 -4.05 -14.99
N ILE A 160 -9.22 -5.25 -15.20
CA ILE A 160 -10.28 -5.82 -14.37
C ILE A 160 -9.78 -6.06 -12.94
N LEU A 161 -8.61 -6.68 -12.75
CA LEU A 161 -8.05 -6.93 -11.41
C LEU A 161 -7.76 -5.61 -10.66
N LEU A 162 -7.36 -4.55 -11.37
CA LEU A 162 -7.17 -3.22 -10.79
C LEU A 162 -8.51 -2.59 -10.38
N GLU A 163 -9.56 -2.72 -11.19
CA GLU A 163 -10.91 -2.26 -10.84
C GLU A 163 -11.46 -3.03 -9.63
N GLU A 164 -11.37 -4.36 -9.60
CA GLU A 164 -11.77 -5.19 -8.45
C GLU A 164 -11.01 -4.84 -7.15
N GLU A 165 -9.69 -4.64 -7.22
CA GLU A 165 -8.88 -4.24 -6.07
C GLU A 165 -9.21 -2.83 -5.59
N THR A 166 -9.47 -1.88 -6.50
CA THR A 166 -9.87 -0.52 -6.11
C THR A 166 -11.28 -0.49 -5.51
N GLU A 167 -12.24 -1.24 -6.05
CA GLU A 167 -13.57 -1.41 -5.45
C GLU A 167 -13.50 -2.10 -4.07
N ARG A 168 -12.66 -3.12 -3.91
CA ARG A 168 -12.48 -3.75 -2.59
C ARG A 168 -11.89 -2.76 -1.58
N LEU A 169 -10.95 -1.92 -2.02
CA LEU A 169 -10.31 -0.90 -1.18
C LEU A 169 -11.26 0.26 -0.83
N THR A 170 -12.11 0.73 -1.75
CA THR A 170 -13.12 1.76 -1.44
C THR A 170 -14.18 1.22 -0.49
N ARG A 171 -14.80 0.06 -0.78
CA ARG A 171 -15.78 -0.58 0.11
C ARG A 171 -15.22 -0.84 1.51
N SER A 172 -13.95 -1.24 1.62
CA SER A 172 -13.26 -1.45 2.90
C SER A 172 -13.04 -0.14 3.67
N ARG A 173 -12.77 0.98 2.98
CA ARG A 173 -12.70 2.31 3.60
C ARG A 173 -14.06 2.82 4.04
N GLU A 174 -15.08 2.69 3.19
CA GLU A 174 -16.47 3.07 3.49
C GLU A 174 -17.00 2.32 4.73
N GLN A 175 -16.70 1.02 4.84
CA GLN A 175 -17.01 0.21 6.03
C GLN A 175 -16.24 0.71 7.26
N ALA A 176 -14.94 0.92 7.17
CA ALA A 176 -14.13 1.40 8.29
C ALA A 176 -14.54 2.81 8.77
N GLU A 177 -14.92 3.70 7.84
CA GLU A 177 -15.45 5.03 8.16
C GLU A 177 -16.85 4.95 8.79
N ALA A 178 -17.73 4.07 8.29
CA ALA A 178 -19.05 3.84 8.88
C ALA A 178 -18.94 3.27 10.32
N ASP A 179 -18.12 2.24 10.52
CA ASP A 179 -17.89 1.61 11.83
C ASP A 179 -17.25 2.60 12.81
N TYR A 180 -16.27 3.39 12.37
CA TYR A 180 -15.65 4.44 13.20
C TYR A 180 -16.65 5.51 13.61
N ASN A 181 -17.46 6.02 12.67
CA ASN A 181 -18.48 7.03 12.97
C ASN A 181 -19.57 6.47 13.90
N TYR A 182 -19.98 5.21 13.72
CA TYR A 182 -20.93 4.53 14.59
C TYR A 182 -20.39 4.38 16.02
N GLU A 183 -19.16 3.89 16.20
CA GLU A 183 -18.57 3.76 17.55
C GLU A 183 -18.27 5.13 18.20
N LEU A 184 -17.96 6.16 17.40
CA LEU A 184 -17.84 7.54 17.88
C LEU A 184 -19.18 8.11 18.37
N GLU A 185 -20.27 7.93 17.62
CA GLU A 185 -21.62 8.31 18.08
C GLU A 185 -22.07 7.51 19.31
N ARG A 186 -21.82 6.20 19.31
CA ARG A 186 -22.15 5.29 20.41
C ARG A 186 -21.42 5.68 21.69
N THR A 187 -20.12 5.96 21.59
CA THR A 187 -19.30 6.42 22.73
C THR A 187 -19.82 7.75 23.27
N ARG A 188 -20.05 8.75 22.40
CA ARG A 188 -20.60 10.06 22.80
C ARG A 188 -21.97 9.95 23.47
N ARG A 189 -22.84 9.04 23.02
CA ARG A 189 -24.14 8.77 23.67
C ARG A 189 -23.92 8.23 25.08
N ILE A 190 -23.07 7.22 25.25
CA ILE A 190 -22.74 6.65 26.58
C ILE A 190 -22.16 7.73 27.51
N GLU A 191 -21.19 8.51 27.04
CA GLU A 191 -20.60 9.64 27.80
C GLU A 191 -21.65 10.69 28.20
N THR A 192 -22.62 10.98 27.31
CA THR A 192 -23.71 11.94 27.58
C THR A 192 -24.71 11.37 28.57
N ASP A 193 -25.12 10.11 28.39
CA ASP A 193 -26.05 9.42 29.29
C ASP A 193 -25.45 9.30 30.70
N GLU A 194 -24.18 8.91 30.83
CA GLU A 194 -23.45 8.86 32.11
C GLU A 194 -23.31 10.23 32.76
N TYR A 195 -23.01 11.28 31.98
CA TYR A 195 -22.95 12.66 32.48
C TYR A 195 -24.31 13.15 32.98
N GLU A 196 -25.39 12.90 32.24
CA GLU A 196 -26.75 13.25 32.68
C GLU A 196 -27.19 12.45 33.90
N ASP A 197 -26.81 11.18 34.01
CA ASP A 197 -27.12 10.34 35.16
C ASP A 197 -26.34 10.79 36.40
N MET A 198 -25.08 11.21 36.24
CA MET A 198 -24.27 11.82 37.30
C MET A 198 -24.83 13.17 37.75
N LYS A 199 -25.19 14.04 36.80
CA LYS A 199 -25.86 15.32 37.08
C LYS A 199 -27.17 15.11 37.84
N ARG A 200 -28.02 14.18 37.37
CA ARG A 200 -29.29 13.81 38.03
C ARG A 200 -29.09 13.15 39.40
N LYS A 201 -27.90 12.64 39.76
CA LYS A 201 -27.57 12.20 41.13
C LYS A 201 -27.19 13.41 41.99
N LEU A 202 -26.24 14.21 41.54
CA LEU A 202 -25.76 15.41 42.25
C LEU A 202 -26.87 16.44 42.51
N GLU A 203 -27.80 16.65 41.56
CA GLU A 203 -28.95 17.55 41.73
C GLU A 203 -29.90 17.07 42.85
N ARG A 204 -30.09 15.74 42.99
CA ARG A 204 -30.88 15.16 44.10
C ARG A 204 -30.15 15.26 45.43
N GLU A 205 -28.86 14.91 45.47
CA GLU A 205 -28.02 15.03 46.68
C GLU A 205 -28.00 16.47 47.20
N LEU A 206 -27.88 17.46 46.30
CA LEU A 206 -27.97 18.88 46.65
C LEU A 206 -29.37 19.29 47.12
N GLN A 207 -30.43 18.75 46.51
CA GLN A 207 -31.81 19.01 46.93
C GLN A 207 -32.10 18.45 48.32
N GLU A 208 -31.70 17.21 48.61
CA GLU A 208 -31.84 16.55 49.91
C GLU A 208 -31.01 17.29 50.98
N LEU A 209 -29.74 17.59 50.70
CA LEU A 209 -28.86 18.37 51.58
C LEU A 209 -29.43 19.77 51.90
N ASN A 210 -30.06 20.42 50.93
CA ASN A 210 -30.69 21.73 51.15
C ASN A 210 -32.00 21.63 51.94
N GLN A 211 -32.81 20.59 51.72
CA GLN A 211 -34.00 20.33 52.56
C GLN A 211 -33.60 20.06 54.02
N ASP A 212 -32.54 19.29 54.27
CA ASP A 212 -32.08 19.01 55.63
C ASP A 212 -31.43 20.22 56.30
N LYS A 213 -30.71 21.06 55.54
CA LYS A 213 -30.27 22.38 56.03
C LYS A 213 -31.46 23.27 56.43
N GLU A 214 -32.50 23.32 55.60
CA GLU A 214 -33.68 24.15 55.87
C GLU A 214 -34.47 23.66 57.10
N LYS A 215 -34.64 22.33 57.27
CA LYS A 215 -35.20 21.73 58.49
C LYS A 215 -34.39 22.11 59.73
N ASN A 216 -33.05 21.99 59.66
CA ASN A 216 -32.17 22.34 60.77
C ASN A 216 -32.16 23.85 61.07
N TRP A 217 -32.30 24.70 60.05
CA TRP A 217 -32.33 26.16 60.22
C TRP A 217 -33.65 26.64 60.81
N THR A 218 -34.78 26.15 60.30
CA THR A 218 -36.12 26.46 60.82
C THR A 218 -36.32 25.93 62.25
N GLU A 219 -35.81 24.74 62.58
CA GLU A 219 -35.83 24.22 63.96
C GLU A 219 -34.94 25.05 64.89
N ARG A 220 -33.72 25.42 64.45
CA ARG A 220 -32.84 26.30 65.22
C ARG A 220 -33.49 27.66 65.47
N GLU A 221 -34.12 28.25 64.45
CA GLU A 221 -34.82 29.53 64.60
C GLU A 221 -36.05 29.40 65.51
N ARG A 222 -36.80 28.30 65.43
CA ARG A 222 -37.92 28.00 66.34
C ARG A 222 -37.46 27.96 67.80
N VAL A 223 -36.35 27.27 68.10
CA VAL A 223 -35.79 27.18 69.45
C VAL A 223 -35.27 28.55 69.93
N LEU A 224 -34.56 29.30 69.08
CA LEU A 224 -34.10 30.65 69.43
C LEU A 224 -35.27 31.60 69.72
N ARG A 225 -36.31 31.63 68.86
CA ARG A 225 -37.50 32.47 69.06
C ARG A 225 -38.30 32.07 70.30
N ALA A 226 -38.38 30.78 70.63
CA ALA A 226 -39.07 30.31 71.84
C ALA A 226 -38.34 30.76 73.12
N ASN A 227 -37.01 30.60 73.15
CA ASN A 227 -36.20 30.87 74.34
C ASN A 227 -35.84 32.36 74.48
N GLN A 228 -36.09 33.20 73.48
CA GLN A 228 -35.72 34.63 73.46
C GLN A 228 -36.26 35.39 74.68
N ALA A 229 -37.54 35.19 75.02
CA ALA A 229 -38.18 35.88 76.14
C ALA A 229 -37.64 35.42 77.51
N GLU A 230 -37.32 34.14 77.67
CA GLU A 230 -36.67 33.62 78.88
C GLU A 230 -35.24 34.14 79.02
N PHE A 231 -34.50 34.21 77.90
CA PHE A 231 -33.15 34.79 77.87
C PHE A 231 -33.16 36.28 78.22
N GLU A 232 -34.07 37.07 77.65
CA GLU A 232 -34.23 38.49 77.98
C GLU A 232 -34.63 38.70 79.45
N ALA A 233 -35.55 37.88 79.98
CA ALA A 233 -35.94 37.93 81.39
C ALA A 233 -34.76 37.59 82.32
N HIS A 234 -33.99 36.53 82.03
CA HIS A 234 -32.79 36.18 82.80
C HIS A 234 -31.69 37.24 82.66
N GLN A 235 -31.52 37.87 81.50
CA GLN A 235 -30.58 38.97 81.30
C GLN A 235 -30.96 40.20 82.16
N GLN A 236 -32.25 40.52 82.25
CA GLN A 236 -32.75 41.58 83.14
C GLN A 236 -32.57 41.22 84.62
N GLN A 237 -32.88 39.97 85.02
CA GLN A 237 -32.66 39.48 86.38
C GLN A 237 -31.18 39.59 86.79
N VAL A 238 -30.25 39.10 85.95
CA VAL A 238 -28.81 39.18 86.23
C VAL A 238 -28.31 40.64 86.32
N ALA A 239 -28.87 41.54 85.53
CA ALA A 239 -28.55 42.98 85.62
C ALA A 239 -29.12 43.66 86.88
N GLY A 240 -30.30 43.23 87.36
CA GLY A 240 -30.91 43.75 88.59
C GLY A 240 -30.34 43.15 89.88
N TYR A 241 -29.83 41.91 89.83
CA TYR A 241 -29.47 41.10 90.99
C TYR A 241 -28.44 41.74 91.93
N GLU A 242 -27.49 42.53 91.40
CA GLU A 242 -26.51 43.24 92.25
C GLU A 242 -27.19 44.31 93.12
N GLU A 243 -28.25 44.94 92.62
CA GLU A 243 -28.99 45.98 93.33
C GLU A 243 -30.05 45.38 94.28
N GLU A 244 -30.73 44.31 93.86
CA GLU A 244 -31.59 43.50 94.73
C GLU A 244 -30.78 42.96 95.93
N LEU A 245 -29.57 42.45 95.70
CA LEU A 245 -28.67 41.95 96.74
C LEU A 245 -28.24 43.05 97.73
N LYS A 246 -27.94 44.27 97.25
CA LYS A 246 -27.64 45.42 98.12
C LYS A 246 -28.85 45.82 98.96
N GLN A 247 -30.04 45.86 98.36
CA GLN A 247 -31.27 46.22 99.06
C GLN A 247 -31.60 45.18 100.13
N ALA A 248 -31.60 43.88 99.79
CA ALA A 248 -31.81 42.79 100.74
C ALA A 248 -30.76 42.79 101.87
N PHE A 249 -29.48 43.04 101.55
CA PHE A 249 -28.42 43.18 102.56
C PHE A 249 -28.66 44.37 103.50
N ASN A 250 -29.07 45.53 102.97
CA ASN A 250 -29.37 46.71 103.78
C ASN A 250 -30.60 46.48 104.67
N THR A 251 -31.68 45.89 104.15
CA THR A 251 -32.87 45.54 104.93
C THR A 251 -32.54 44.55 106.04
N ALA A 252 -31.87 43.43 105.73
CA ALA A 252 -31.48 42.44 106.73
C ALA A 252 -30.53 43.02 107.81
N LYS A 253 -29.66 43.95 107.43
CA LYS A 253 -28.79 44.70 108.35
C LYS A 253 -29.61 45.65 109.25
N GLU A 254 -30.59 46.35 108.71
CA GLU A 254 -31.47 47.22 109.49
C GLU A 254 -32.37 46.43 110.44
N GLU A 255 -32.95 45.32 109.99
CA GLU A 255 -33.72 44.38 110.83
C GLU A 255 -32.86 43.80 111.96
N ALA A 256 -31.63 43.36 111.65
CA ALA A 256 -30.69 42.86 112.66
C ALA A 256 -30.31 43.95 113.69
N ILE A 257 -30.16 45.21 113.27
CA ILE A 257 -29.93 46.35 114.18
C ILE A 257 -31.18 46.63 115.03
N GLN A 258 -32.38 46.58 114.43
CA GLN A 258 -33.64 46.81 115.15
C GLN A 258 -33.92 45.73 116.18
N GLU A 259 -33.80 44.45 115.85
CA GLU A 259 -34.04 43.37 116.82
C GLU A 259 -32.92 43.30 117.87
N ALA A 260 -31.64 43.56 117.51
CA ALA A 260 -30.57 43.64 118.51
C ALA A 260 -30.74 44.81 119.49
N THR A 261 -31.19 45.99 119.02
CA THR A 261 -31.48 47.13 119.90
C THR A 261 -32.76 46.92 120.73
N ARG A 262 -33.77 46.22 120.18
CA ARG A 262 -34.97 45.79 120.90
C ARG A 262 -34.64 44.76 121.98
N GLU A 263 -33.86 43.73 121.67
CA GLU A 263 -33.35 42.77 122.66
C GLU A 263 -32.55 43.47 123.76
N ALA A 264 -31.61 44.35 123.38
CA ALA A 264 -30.80 45.09 124.34
C ALA A 264 -31.66 45.96 125.25
N LYS A 265 -32.70 46.61 124.70
CA LYS A 265 -33.67 47.37 125.49
C LYS A 265 -34.49 46.46 126.42
N VAL A 266 -35.05 45.36 125.93
CA VAL A 266 -35.81 44.41 126.76
C VAL A 266 -34.93 43.84 127.88
N LYS A 267 -33.66 43.54 127.61
CA LYS A 267 -32.68 43.09 128.62
C LYS A 267 -32.38 44.18 129.66
N ALA A 268 -32.29 45.45 129.26
CA ALA A 268 -32.12 46.58 130.18
C ALA A 268 -33.39 46.89 131.00
N ASP A 269 -34.56 46.84 130.38
CA ASP A 269 -35.87 47.00 131.02
C ASP A 269 -36.14 45.86 132.03
N LEU A 270 -35.69 44.63 131.74
CA LEU A 270 -35.71 43.50 132.68
C LEU A 270 -34.71 43.68 133.83
N LEU A 271 -33.44 44.00 133.55
CA LEU A 271 -32.42 44.21 134.59
C LEU A 271 -32.80 45.34 135.56
N THR A 272 -33.42 46.42 135.06
CA THR A 272 -33.94 47.50 135.91
C THR A 272 -35.14 47.06 136.73
N LYS A 273 -36.04 46.22 136.20
CA LYS A 273 -37.15 45.63 136.98
C LYS A 273 -36.68 44.62 138.02
N GLU A 274 -35.67 43.80 137.73
CA GLU A 274 -35.03 42.91 138.70
C GLU A 274 -34.34 43.70 139.82
N TRP A 275 -33.68 44.82 139.49
CA TRP A 275 -33.09 45.72 140.48
C TRP A 275 -34.15 46.42 141.35
N GLU A 276 -35.24 46.93 140.75
CA GLU A 276 -36.37 47.48 141.51
C GLU A 276 -37.01 46.43 142.43
N SER A 277 -37.22 45.20 141.95
CA SER A 277 -37.84 44.12 142.73
C SER A 277 -36.93 43.61 143.85
N THR A 278 -35.61 43.51 143.62
CA THR A 278 -34.66 43.14 144.68
C THR A 278 -34.52 44.25 145.71
N LYS A 279 -34.50 45.52 145.28
CA LYS A 279 -34.56 46.67 146.20
C LYS A 279 -35.82 46.62 147.09
N GLN A 280 -37.01 46.42 146.51
CA GLN A 280 -38.25 46.29 147.28
C GLN A 280 -38.21 45.07 148.23
N GLY A 281 -37.60 43.96 147.81
CA GLY A 281 -37.36 42.79 148.67
C GLY A 281 -36.48 43.11 149.88
N TYR A 282 -35.41 43.88 149.70
CA TYR A 282 -34.56 44.34 150.80
C TYR A 282 -35.27 45.38 151.69
N GLU A 283 -36.05 46.30 151.13
CA GLU A 283 -36.85 47.26 151.91
C GLU A 283 -37.90 46.54 152.79
N LEU A 284 -38.55 45.49 152.28
CA LEU A 284 -39.45 44.63 153.06
C LEU A 284 -38.71 43.81 154.12
N GLN A 285 -37.50 43.31 153.84
CA GLN A 285 -36.67 42.64 154.84
C GLN A 285 -36.29 43.59 155.97
N VAL A 286 -35.85 44.81 155.67
CA VAL A 286 -35.55 45.85 156.67
C VAL A 286 -36.78 46.13 157.54
N LEU A 287 -37.96 46.37 156.95
CA LEU A 287 -39.21 46.55 157.70
C LEU A 287 -39.53 45.36 158.63
N SER A 288 -39.31 44.13 158.18
CA SER A 288 -39.54 42.94 159.02
C SER A 288 -38.54 42.81 160.18
N LEU A 289 -37.29 43.24 159.96
CA LEU A 289 -36.25 43.28 160.98
C LEU A 289 -36.50 44.41 161.99
N GLU A 290 -36.93 45.58 161.55
CA GLU A 290 -37.35 46.69 162.41
C GLU A 290 -38.53 46.29 163.31
N GLN A 291 -39.56 45.66 162.75
CA GLN A 291 -40.68 45.10 163.53
C GLN A 291 -40.22 44.02 164.52
N THR A 292 -39.24 43.18 164.13
CA THR A 292 -38.67 42.16 165.01
C THR A 292 -37.87 42.79 166.16
N ILE A 293 -37.08 43.83 165.89
CA ILE A 293 -36.33 44.60 166.90
C ILE A 293 -37.30 45.33 167.84
N GLN A 294 -38.39 45.91 167.32
CA GLN A 294 -39.42 46.56 168.13
C GLN A 294 -40.07 45.56 169.10
N ARG A 295 -40.49 44.39 168.61
CA ARG A 295 -41.03 43.30 169.44
C ARG A 295 -40.00 42.74 170.43
N GLN A 296 -38.72 42.69 170.07
CA GLN A 296 -37.66 42.30 171.01
C GLN A 296 -37.47 43.34 172.13
N ASN A 297 -37.56 44.64 171.83
CA ASN A 297 -37.55 45.69 172.85
C ASN A 297 -38.77 45.63 173.79
N GLU A 298 -39.96 45.27 173.27
CA GLU A 298 -41.15 44.99 174.10
C GLU A 298 -40.92 43.79 175.03
N GLN A 299 -40.29 42.72 174.54
CA GLN A 299 -39.93 41.57 175.39
C GLN A 299 -38.85 41.92 176.43
N ILE A 300 -37.83 42.72 176.06
CA ILE A 300 -36.79 43.17 177.00
C ILE A 300 -37.38 44.06 178.10
N THR A 301 -38.33 44.95 177.76
CA THR A 301 -39.02 45.80 178.76
C THR A 301 -39.97 45.01 179.66
N GLN A 302 -40.67 44.00 179.14
CA GLN A 302 -41.44 43.05 179.96
C GLN A 302 -40.54 42.25 180.92
N ILE A 303 -39.42 41.71 180.45
CA ILE A 303 -38.46 40.97 181.30
C ILE A 303 -37.82 41.90 182.33
N SER A 304 -37.51 43.15 181.97
CA SER A 304 -36.97 44.16 182.90
C SER A 304 -37.96 44.53 184.00
N THR A 305 -39.26 44.67 183.68
CA THR A 305 -40.30 44.91 184.69
C THR A 305 -40.53 43.68 185.59
N GLN A 306 -40.52 42.47 185.05
CA GLN A 306 -40.53 41.23 185.86
C GLN A 306 -39.28 41.11 186.77
N LEU A 307 -38.11 41.57 186.31
CA LEU A 307 -36.90 41.62 187.13
C LEU A 307 -37.03 42.62 188.28
N GLN A 308 -37.65 43.78 188.04
CA GLN A 308 -37.95 44.75 189.10
C GLN A 308 -39.00 44.22 190.10
N GLU A 309 -40.05 43.54 189.65
CA GLU A 309 -41.05 42.94 190.55
C GLU A 309 -40.46 41.81 191.40
N THR A 310 -39.64 40.93 190.80
CA THR A 310 -38.99 39.83 191.54
C THR A 310 -37.93 40.32 192.52
N LEU A 311 -37.18 41.38 192.19
CA LEU A 311 -36.33 42.10 193.15
C LEU A 311 -37.14 42.64 194.34
N LYS A 312 -38.32 43.23 194.07
CA LYS A 312 -39.23 43.75 195.11
C LYS A 312 -39.75 42.63 196.02
N GLN A 313 -40.18 41.52 195.44
CA GLN A 313 -40.65 40.34 196.18
C GLN A 313 -39.55 39.71 197.04
N ALA A 314 -38.31 39.65 196.55
CA ALA A 314 -37.17 39.20 197.35
C ALA A 314 -36.87 40.13 198.54
N GLN A 315 -37.06 41.44 198.36
CA GLN A 315 -36.82 42.45 199.40
C GLN A 315 -37.90 42.40 200.51
N ASP A 316 -39.17 42.21 200.16
CA ASP A 316 -40.26 41.99 201.12
C ASP A 316 -40.11 40.65 201.88
N LEU A 317 -39.60 39.60 201.22
CA LEU A 317 -39.34 38.31 201.86
C LEU A 317 -38.24 38.42 202.93
N ALA A 318 -37.18 39.18 202.66
CA ALA A 318 -36.11 39.45 203.63
C ALA A 318 -36.62 40.23 204.86
N MET A 319 -37.50 41.23 204.64
CA MET A 319 -38.13 42.02 205.72
C MET A 319 -39.02 41.17 206.64
N ARG A 320 -39.55 40.04 206.16
CA ARG A 320 -40.45 39.15 206.92
C ARG A 320 -39.74 38.10 207.78
N ALA A 321 -38.43 37.92 207.64
CA ALA A 321 -37.69 36.84 208.30
C ALA A 321 -37.11 37.19 209.69
N PHE A 322 -37.21 38.45 210.14
CA PHE A 322 -36.45 38.95 211.30
C PHE A 322 -37.29 39.25 212.56
N SER A 323 -38.60 38.94 212.59
CA SER A 323 -39.54 39.52 213.56
C SER A 323 -40.60 38.59 214.18
N SER A 324 -40.35 37.27 214.24
CA SER A 324 -41.11 36.37 215.14
C SER A 324 -40.27 35.22 215.70
N SER A 325 -40.23 35.09 217.02
CA SER A 325 -39.56 34.02 217.77
C SER A 325 -40.51 33.42 218.81
N THR A 326 -40.25 32.18 219.26
CA THR A 326 -40.79 31.59 220.52
C THR A 326 -42.32 31.34 220.53
N THR A 327 -42.88 30.12 220.66
CA THR A 327 -42.38 28.80 221.15
C THR A 327 -43.22 27.64 220.57
N ALA A 328 -42.63 26.44 220.47
CA ALA A 328 -43.30 25.11 220.40
C ALA A 328 -44.18 24.79 219.15
N ASN A 329 -44.45 23.55 218.72
CA ASN A 329 -43.86 22.19 218.88
C ASN A 329 -44.53 21.25 217.82
N THR A 330 -44.04 20.11 217.33
CA THR A 330 -42.68 19.49 217.21
C THR A 330 -42.79 18.28 216.27
N GLY A 331 -41.76 18.01 215.44
CA GLY A 331 -41.62 16.77 214.65
C GLY A 331 -42.09 16.85 213.19
N ASN A 332 -41.74 15.89 212.32
CA ASN A 332 -41.03 14.63 212.59
C ASN A 332 -40.20 14.15 211.37
N LYS A 333 -38.92 13.81 211.63
CA LYS A 333 -37.84 13.44 210.68
C LYS A 333 -37.42 14.51 209.67
#